data_AF-A0A2U2BXW5-F1
#
_entry.id   AF-A0A2U2BXW5-F1
#
_cell.length_a   1.000
_cell.length_b   1.000
_cell.length_c   1.000
_cell.angle_alpha   90.00
_cell.angle_beta   90.00
_cell.angle_gamma   90.00
#
_symmetry.space_group_name_H-M   'P 1'
#
loop_
_entity.id
_entity.type
_entity.pdbx_description
1 polymer ?
#
loop_
_entity_poly.entity_id
_entity_poly.type
_entity_poly.pdbx_seq_one_letter_code
_entity_poly.pdbx_strand_id
1 'polypeptide(L)'
;MSFKQRLRGFVGVFAAAVVFLAWAGVAAVWAADMPTAIFTAAVVVAAFATEGAIWVAAVVLGWSLFENRRALWRRLTGGKQGEA
;
A
#
# COMPACT_ATOMS: atom_id res chain seq x y z
N MET A 1 -0.95 -18.32 -11.30
CA MET A 1 -1.38 -17.00 -10.78
C MET A 1 -2.15 -16.27 -11.87
N SER A 2 -3.33 -15.74 -11.54
CA SER A 2 -4.11 -14.91 -12.47
C SER A 2 -3.39 -13.59 -12.76
N PHE A 3 -3.58 -13.01 -13.95
CA PHE A 3 -3.00 -11.72 -14.34
C PHE A 3 -3.27 -10.63 -13.30
N LYS A 4 -4.49 -10.60 -12.74
CA LYS A 4 -4.88 -9.68 -11.66
C LYS A 4 -4.03 -9.85 -10.39
N GLN A 5 -3.67 -11.08 -10.03
CA GLN A 5 -2.84 -11.35 -8.86
C GLN A 5 -1.40 -10.87 -9.06
N ARG A 6 -0.85 -11.07 -10.26
CA ARG A 6 0.49 -10.56 -10.62
C ARG A 6 0.52 -9.04 -10.63
N LEU A 7 -0.48 -8.40 -11.23
CA LEU A 7 -0.59 -6.95 -11.26
C LEU A 7 -0.69 -6.36 -9.84
N ARG A 8 -1.51 -6.95 -8.97
CA ARG A 8 -1.63 -6.51 -7.57
C ARG A 8 -0.32 -6.65 -6.79
N GLY A 9 0.38 -7.77 -6.96
CA GLY A 9 1.69 -7.97 -6.35
C GLY A 9 2.71 -6.94 -6.84
N PHE A 10 2.77 -6.72 -8.15
CA PHE A 10 3.64 -5.71 -8.75
C PHE A 10 3.33 -4.29 -8.25
N VAL A 11 2.06 -3.89 -8.24
CA VAL A 11 1.63 -2.58 -7.74
C VAL A 11 2.00 -2.39 -6.27
N GLY A 12 1.82 -3.43 -5.44
CA GLY A 12 2.20 -3.38 -4.02
C GLY A 12 3.71 -3.22 -3.82
N VAL A 13 4.52 -4.02 -4.53
CA VAL A 13 5.99 -3.93 -4.48
C VAL A 13 6.47 -2.58 -5.00
N PHE A 14 5.88 -2.09 -6.09
CA PHE A 14 6.22 -0.78 -6.67
C PHE A 14 5.89 0.35 -5.69
N ALA A 15 4.70 0.37 -5.09
CA ALA A 15 4.33 1.36 -4.09
C ALA A 15 5.27 1.34 -2.88
N ALA A 16 5.61 0.14 -2.37
CA ALA A 16 6.56 -0.01 -1.27
C ALA A 16 7.96 0.50 -1.64
N ALA A 17 8.44 0.21 -2.86
CA ALA A 17 9.72 0.69 -3.35
C ALA A 17 9.76 2.22 -3.48
N VAL A 18 8.68 2.84 -3.98
CA VAL A 18 8.56 4.31 -4.07
C VAL A 18 8.63 4.95 -2.68
N VAL A 19 7.91 4.41 -1.70
CA VAL A 19 7.96 4.90 -0.31
C VAL A 19 9.37 4.76 0.26
N PHE A 20 9.97 3.59 0.10
CA PHE A 20 11.33 3.31 0.58
C PHE A 20 12.35 4.29 -0.03
N LEU A 21 12.31 4.50 -1.35
CA LEU A 21 13.20 5.44 -2.04
C LEU A 21 12.96 6.89 -1.60
N ALA A 22 11.71 7.30 -1.37
CA ALA A 22 11.41 8.65 -0.91
C ALA A 22 12.01 8.92 0.48
N TRP A 23 11.88 7.97 1.41
CA TRP A 23 12.49 8.07 2.74
C TRP A 23 14.02 7.94 2.72
N ALA A 24 14.58 7.13 1.82
CA ALA A 24 16.02 7.10 1.58
C ALA A 24 16.53 8.47 1.08
N GLY A 25 15.76 9.15 0.24
CA GLY A 25 16.03 10.53 -0.18
C GLY A 25 16.03 11.51 0.99
N VAL A 26 15.05 11.42 1.90
CA VAL A 26 15.03 12.22 3.15
C VAL A 26 16.28 11.99 3.98
N ALA A 27 16.68 10.72 4.16
CA ALA A 27 17.89 10.37 4.91
C ALA A 27 19.16 10.94 4.25
N ALA A 28 19.23 10.93 2.92
CA ALA A 28 20.34 11.51 2.17
C ALA A 28 20.41 13.04 2.32
N VAL A 29 19.26 13.74 2.27
CA VAL A 29 19.18 15.19 2.47
C VAL A 29 19.58 15.57 3.91
N TRP A 30 19.16 14.78 4.88
CA TRP A 30 19.55 14.94 6.29
C TRP A 30 21.06 14.72 6.48
N ALA A 31 21.62 13.65 5.93
CA ALA A 31 23.04 13.33 6.06
C ALA A 31 23.97 14.34 5.35
N ALA A 32 23.43 15.10 4.40
CA ALA A 32 24.14 16.16 3.69
C ALA A 32 24.00 17.55 4.34
N ASP A 33 23.39 17.64 5.53
CA ASP A 33 23.13 18.89 6.27
C ASP A 33 22.52 20.01 5.39
N MET A 34 21.60 19.60 4.51
CA MET A 34 20.95 20.52 3.58
C MET A 34 20.07 21.55 4.31
N PRO A 35 19.83 22.73 3.70
CA PRO A 35 18.96 23.76 4.29
C PRO A 35 17.59 23.22 4.70
N THR A 36 17.06 23.75 5.80
CA THR A 36 15.77 23.31 6.39
C THR A 36 14.65 23.30 5.35
N ALA A 37 14.59 24.27 4.44
CA ALA A 37 13.60 24.31 3.38
C ALA A 37 13.64 23.07 2.45
N ILE A 38 14.83 22.61 2.08
CA ILE A 38 15.02 21.42 1.23
C ILE A 38 14.67 20.16 2.02
N PHE A 39 15.10 20.08 3.29
CA PHE A 39 14.74 18.97 4.17
C PHE A 39 13.23 18.86 4.36
N THR A 40 12.55 19.97 4.65
CA THR A 40 11.09 20.01 4.78
C THR A 40 10.40 19.57 3.48
N ALA A 41 10.85 20.06 2.32
CA ALA A 41 10.29 19.65 1.03
C ALA A 41 10.45 18.13 0.80
N ALA A 42 11.62 17.57 1.11
CA ALA A 42 11.87 16.13 0.99
C ALA A 42 10.94 15.30 1.90
N VAL A 43 10.75 15.72 3.15
CA VAL A 43 9.84 15.06 4.10
C VAL A 43 8.40 15.11 3.62
N VAL A 44 7.94 16.26 3.11
CA VAL A 44 6.59 16.42 2.56
C VAL A 44 6.36 15.47 1.38
N VAL A 45 7.32 15.38 0.45
CA VAL A 45 7.24 14.45 -0.69
C VAL A 45 7.18 13.00 -0.21
N ALA A 46 7.99 12.61 0.78
CA ALA A 46 7.96 11.26 1.36
C ALA A 46 6.64 10.94 2.08
N ALA A 47 6.03 11.93 2.74
CA ALA A 47 4.72 11.80 3.36
C ALA A 47 3.63 11.56 2.30
N PHE A 48 3.61 12.35 1.23
CA PHE A 48 2.66 12.14 0.11
C PHE A 48 2.84 10.79 -0.57
N ALA A 49 4.08 10.32 -0.75
CA ALA A 49 4.34 8.97 -1.27
C ALA A 49 3.76 7.89 -0.35
N THR A 50 3.87 8.08 0.97
CA THR A 50 3.34 7.16 1.98
C THR A 50 1.81 7.15 1.96
N GLU A 51 1.16 8.31 1.93
CA GLU A 51 -0.30 8.41 1.78
C GLU A 51 -0.78 7.75 0.49
N GLY A 52 -0.12 8.04 -0.64
CA GLY A 52 -0.43 7.42 -1.91
C GLY A 52 -0.35 5.89 -1.85
N ALA A 53 0.69 5.34 -1.22
CA ALA A 53 0.82 3.90 -1.01
C ALA A 53 -0.31 3.32 -0.12
N ILE A 54 -0.72 4.04 0.93
CA ILE A 54 -1.86 3.64 1.78
C ILE A 54 -3.15 3.61 0.98
N TRP A 55 -3.42 4.63 0.15
CA TRP A 55 -4.60 4.67 -0.71
C TRP A 55 -4.60 3.54 -1.75
N VAL A 56 -3.44 3.26 -2.37
CA VAL A 56 -3.29 2.12 -3.29
C VAL A 56 -3.56 0.80 -2.56
N ALA A 57 -3.01 0.61 -1.37
CA ALA A 57 -3.26 -0.57 -0.56
C ALA A 57 -4.75 -0.69 -0.20
N ALA A 58 -5.39 0.41 0.22
CA ALA A 58 -6.81 0.44 0.54
C ALA A 58 -7.69 0.08 -0.66
N VAL A 59 -7.37 0.58 -1.86
CA VAL A 59 -8.10 0.22 -3.10
C VAL A 59 -7.87 -1.24 -3.45
N VAL A 60 -6.64 -1.73 -3.41
CA VAL A 60 -6.30 -3.12 -3.77
C VAL A 60 -6.93 -4.12 -2.79
N LEU A 61 -6.93 -3.81 -1.49
CA LEU A 61 -7.54 -4.63 -0.45
C LEU A 61 -9.07 -4.51 -0.46
N GLY A 62 -9.60 -3.29 -0.57
CA GLY A 62 -11.03 -3.01 -0.68
C GLY A 62 -11.67 -3.73 -1.86
N TRP A 63 -11.05 -3.65 -3.05
CA TRP A 63 -11.50 -4.39 -4.23
C TRP A 63 -11.54 -5.91 -3.99
N SER A 64 -10.55 -6.44 -3.27
CA SER A 64 -10.51 -7.87 -2.92
C SER A 64 -11.57 -8.29 -1.91
N LEU A 65 -11.93 -7.40 -0.97
CA LEU A 65 -13.04 -7.61 -0.04
C LEU A 65 -14.38 -7.67 -0.78
N PHE A 66 -14.57 -6.81 -1.78
CA PHE A 66 -15.79 -6.82 -2.62
C PHE A 66 -15.89 -8.04 -3.53
N GLU A 67 -14.79 -8.41 -4.21
CA GLU A 67 -14.74 -9.60 -5.08
C GLU A 67 -14.99 -10.89 -4.28
N ASN A 68 -14.50 -10.97 -3.04
CA ASN A 68 -14.58 -12.18 -2.21
C ASN A 68 -15.58 -12.09 -1.06
N ARG A 69 -16.49 -11.12 -1.08
CA ARG A 69 -17.42 -10.83 0.04
C ARG A 69 -18.16 -12.07 0.54
N ARG A 70 -18.66 -12.94 -0.34
CA ARG A 70 -19.36 -14.17 0.05
C ARG A 70 -18.45 -15.16 0.78
N ALA A 71 -17.21 -15.31 0.33
CA ALA A 71 -16.22 -16.17 0.97
C ALA A 71 -15.74 -15.57 2.31
N LEU A 72 -15.60 -14.25 2.37
CA LEU A 72 -15.25 -13.52 3.59
C LEU A 72 -16.34 -13.61 4.65
N TRP A 73 -17.61 -13.39 4.24
CA TRP A 73 -18.78 -13.56 5.09
C TRP A 73 -18.89 -15.00 5.60
N ARG A 74 -18.72 -16.02 4.75
CA ARG A 74 -18.69 -17.43 5.21
C ARG A 74 -17.61 -17.72 6.25
N ARG A 75 -16.43 -17.09 6.12
CA ARG A 75 -15.32 -17.24 7.09
C ARG A 75 -15.60 -16.50 8.40
N LEU A 76 -16.25 -15.34 8.33
CA LEU A 76 -16.57 -14.52 9.50
C LEU A 76 -17.80 -15.02 10.27
N THR A 77 -18.86 -15.44 9.57
CA THR A 77 -20.09 -15.97 10.20
C THR A 77 -20.05 -17.47 10.43
N GLY A 78 -18.92 -18.13 10.15
CA GLY A 78 -18.73 -19.57 10.37
C GLY A 78 -19.79 -20.42 9.68
N GLY A 79 -20.23 -20.00 8.48
CA GLY A 79 -21.48 -20.45 7.86
C GLY A 79 -21.57 -21.96 7.68
N LYS A 80 -22.09 -22.65 8.70
CA LYS A 80 -22.92 -23.84 8.57
C LYS A 80 -24.26 -23.37 7.99
N GLN A 81 -24.46 -23.54 6.69
CA GLN A 81 -25.79 -23.82 6.16
C GLN A 81 -25.72 -25.24 5.63
N GLY A 82 -26.64 -26.09 6.10
CA GLY A 82 -26.62 -27.56 6.08
C GLY A 82 -26.28 -28.20 4.73
N GLU A 83 -25.81 -29.44 4.68
CA GLU A 83 -26.56 -30.63 5.14
C GLU A 83 -28.07 -30.47 4.91
N ALA A 84 -28.44 -30.50 3.62
CA ALA A 84 -29.71 -31.01 3.11
C ALA A 84 -29.49 -31.44 1.66
#